data_AF-A0A8S3YZ18-F1
#
_entry.id   AF-A0A8S3YZ18-F1
#
_cell.length_a   1.000
_cell.length_b   1.000
_cell.length_c   1.000
_cell.angle_alpha   90.00
_cell.angle_beta   90.00
_cell.angle_gamma   90.00
#
_symmetry.space_group_name_H-M   'P 1'
#
loop_
_entity.id
_entity.type
_entity.pdbx_description
1 polymer ?
#
loop_
_entity_poly.entity_id
_entity_poly.type
_entity_poly.pdbx_seq_one_letter_code
_entity_poly.pdbx_strand_id
1 'polypeptide(L)'
;MLTNKVFIKKTRLGGVMKIVREIYLRDDISCGSEGCSRCDELMEKMPLEENPVTSSKLIQGPHYIVPDTNVVLHQIDVLEDSSIQNVIILQTVLEEIRHRSAPVYKRVKDMLSNSRKHFYMFCNEFNMHTYIERKPGESANDRNDRAVRKAVAWYVDHLKESGIEVVLLTNDMENKRLALQEQLKAYT
;
A
#
# COMPACT_ATOMS: atom_id res chain seq x y z
N MET A 1 15.94 9.42 8.87
CA MET A 1 16.35 10.49 7.91
C MET A 1 15.26 11.58 7.86
N LEU A 2 15.61 12.86 7.76
CA LEU A 2 14.63 13.98 7.69
C LEU A 2 14.53 14.51 6.25
N THR A 3 13.32 14.67 5.73
CA THR A 3 13.05 15.37 4.46
C THR A 3 11.89 16.37 4.61
N ASN A 4 11.71 17.26 3.64
CA ASN A 4 10.73 18.32 3.65
C ASN A 4 9.77 18.21 2.46
N LYS A 5 8.46 18.10 2.73
CA LYS A 5 7.41 18.19 1.72
C LYS A 5 6.89 19.62 1.64
N VAL A 6 7.12 20.23 0.48
CA VAL A 6 6.67 21.60 0.18
C VAL A 6 5.49 21.54 -0.78
N PHE A 7 4.40 22.23 -0.45
CA PHE A 7 3.24 22.37 -1.35
C PHE A 7 2.54 23.71 -1.18
N ILE A 8 1.80 24.11 -2.21
CA ILE A 8 1.04 25.35 -2.24
C ILE A 8 -0.42 25.03 -1.95
N LYS A 9 -1.05 25.80 -1.05
CA LYS A 9 -2.46 25.66 -0.69
C LYS A 9 -3.19 26.99 -0.84
N LYS A 10 -4.39 26.95 -1.43
CA LYS A 10 -5.31 28.08 -1.42
C LYS A 10 -6.09 28.12 -0.11
N THR A 11 -6.16 29.28 0.53
CA THR A 11 -6.92 29.50 1.77
C THR A 11 -8.41 29.67 1.46
N ARG A 12 -9.25 29.58 2.50
CA ARG A 12 -10.70 29.80 2.36
C ARG A 12 -11.04 31.19 1.81
N LEU A 13 -10.20 32.20 2.09
CA LEU A 13 -10.34 33.58 1.61
C LEU A 13 -9.64 33.83 0.26
N GLY A 14 -9.18 32.77 -0.41
CA GLY A 14 -8.60 32.85 -1.76
C GLY A 14 -7.12 33.21 -1.82
N GLY A 15 -6.47 33.50 -0.69
CA GLY A 15 -5.02 33.70 -0.62
C GLY A 15 -4.24 32.42 -0.94
N VAL A 16 -3.01 32.57 -1.42
CA VAL A 16 -2.12 31.45 -1.76
C VAL A 16 -1.00 31.39 -0.72
N MET A 17 -0.81 30.22 -0.10
CA MET A 17 0.22 30.01 0.93
C MET A 17 1.11 28.83 0.60
N LYS A 18 2.42 28.99 0.82
CA LYS A 18 3.40 27.90 0.78
C LYS A 18 3.43 27.20 2.13
N ILE A 19 3.21 25.89 2.14
CA ILE A 19 3.27 25.04 3.33
C ILE A 19 4.52 24.16 3.20
N VAL A 20 5.31 24.11 4.27
CA VAL A 20 6.46 23.21 4.42
C VAL A 20 6.12 22.26 5.57
N ARG A 21 6.25 20.96 5.33
CA ARG A 21 6.07 19.92 6.36
C ARG A 21 7.30 19.04 6.41
N GLU A 22 7.78 18.80 7.61
CA GLU A 22 8.82 17.82 7.88
C GLU A 22 8.25 16.40 7.75
N ILE A 23 9.03 15.50 7.18
CA ILE A 23 8.76 14.07 7.08
C ILE A 23 9.95 13.33 7.66
N TYR A 24 9.67 12.56 8.71
CA TYR A 24 10.64 11.72 9.37
C TYR A 24 10.56 10.33 8.76
N LEU A 25 11.60 9.96 8.02
CA LEU A 25 11.76 8.65 7.42
C LEU A 25 12.42 7.70 8.40
N ARG A 26 11.75 6.56 8.58
CA ARG A 26 12.01 5.51 9.55
C ARG A 26 12.41 4.22 8.85
N ASP A 27 13.30 3.47 9.48
CA ASP A 27 13.73 2.12 9.10
C ASP A 27 13.09 1.04 9.99
N ASP A 28 12.49 1.42 11.12
CA ASP A 28 11.81 0.57 12.09
C ASP A 28 10.31 0.37 11.80
N ILE A 29 9.90 0.41 10.53
CA ILE A 29 8.53 0.11 10.11
C ILE A 29 8.46 -1.35 9.64
N SER A 30 7.76 -2.18 10.41
CA SER A 30 7.56 -3.60 10.11
C SER A 30 6.86 -3.82 8.76
N CYS A 31 7.17 -4.94 8.10
CA CYS A 31 6.46 -5.39 6.90
C CYS A 31 5.11 -6.07 7.23
N GLY A 32 4.88 -6.44 8.49
CA GLY A 32 3.65 -7.10 8.96
C GLY A 32 3.50 -8.58 8.59
N SER A 33 4.53 -9.19 8.00
CA SER A 33 4.55 -10.59 7.58
C SER A 33 5.20 -11.49 8.63
N GLU A 34 4.51 -12.56 9.00
CA GLU A 34 5.06 -13.62 9.86
C GLU A 34 6.17 -14.42 9.18
N GLY A 35 6.20 -14.44 7.84
CA GLY A 35 7.28 -15.08 7.08
C GLY A 35 8.56 -14.25 6.98
N CYS A 36 8.64 -13.09 7.62
CA CYS A 36 9.80 -12.20 7.52
C CYS A 36 10.69 -12.22 8.76
N SER A 37 11.85 -12.89 8.66
CA SER A 37 12.86 -12.94 9.72
C SER A 37 13.55 -11.61 10.03
N ARG A 38 13.42 -10.58 9.17
CA ARG A 38 14.08 -9.27 9.34
C ARG A 38 13.28 -8.31 10.21
N CYS A 39 11.98 -8.56 10.38
CA CYS A 39 11.06 -7.66 11.07
C CYS A 39 10.53 -8.21 12.40
N ASP A 40 10.93 -9.41 12.81
CA ASP A 40 10.39 -10.11 14.00
C ASP A 40 10.44 -9.25 15.27
N GLU A 41 11.53 -8.50 15.47
CA GLU A 41 11.71 -7.67 16.67
C GLU A 41 10.87 -6.36 16.64
N LEU A 42 10.31 -6.00 15.49
CA LEU A 42 9.59 -4.73 15.32
C LEU A 42 8.12 -4.80 15.76
N MET A 43 7.56 -6.00 15.90
CA MET A 43 6.14 -6.18 16.25
C MET A 43 5.87 -7.54 16.88
N GLU A 44 5.23 -7.55 18.06
CA GLU A 44 4.93 -8.78 18.82
C GLU A 44 4.03 -9.77 18.06
N LYS A 45 3.15 -9.28 17.19
CA LYS A 45 2.27 -10.12 16.39
C LYS A 45 2.14 -9.60 14.97
N MET A 46 2.59 -10.41 14.02
CA MET A 46 2.43 -10.14 12.59
C MET A 46 1.00 -10.48 12.15
N PRO A 47 0.26 -9.54 11.52
CA PRO A 47 -1.10 -9.79 11.08
C PRO A 47 -1.20 -10.59 9.78
N LEU A 48 -0.19 -10.55 8.91
CA LEU A 48 -0.14 -11.34 7.67
C LEU A 48 0.49 -12.70 7.96
N GLU A 49 -0.16 -13.76 7.48
CA GLU A 49 0.24 -15.14 7.73
C GLU A 49 1.48 -15.52 6.92
N GLU A 50 2.33 -16.41 7.46
CA GLU A 50 3.51 -16.93 6.75
C GLU A 50 3.14 -17.76 5.50
N ASN A 51 2.04 -18.49 5.57
CA ASN A 51 1.57 -19.39 4.51
C ASN A 51 0.12 -19.06 4.10
N PRO A 52 -0.12 -17.93 3.41
CA PRO A 52 -1.46 -17.53 2.99
C PRO A 52 -2.05 -18.57 2.03
N VAL A 53 -3.17 -19.18 2.44
CA VAL A 53 -3.89 -20.15 1.61
C VAL A 53 -4.89 -19.40 0.74
N THR A 54 -4.80 -19.54 -0.57
CA THR A 54 -5.75 -18.94 -1.51
C THR A 54 -6.13 -19.94 -2.59
N SER A 55 -7.42 -19.99 -2.95
CA SER A 55 -7.96 -20.84 -4.03
C SER A 55 -7.73 -20.26 -5.43
N SER A 56 -6.73 -19.39 -5.59
CA SER A 56 -6.45 -18.69 -6.84
C SER A 56 -5.99 -19.66 -7.93
N LYS A 57 -6.60 -19.57 -9.10
CA LYS A 57 -6.14 -20.31 -10.30
C LYS A 57 -5.01 -19.59 -11.03
N LEU A 58 -4.89 -18.28 -10.82
CA LEU A 58 -3.90 -17.42 -11.49
C LEU A 58 -2.53 -17.54 -10.85
N ILE A 59 -2.50 -17.68 -9.52
CA ILE A 59 -1.28 -17.76 -8.72
C ILE A 59 -1.42 -19.00 -7.83
N GLN A 60 -0.54 -19.97 -8.06
CA GLN A 60 -0.59 -21.25 -7.36
C GLN A 60 0.23 -21.25 -6.05
N GLY A 61 1.04 -20.20 -5.82
CA GLY A 61 1.86 -20.05 -4.62
C GLY A 61 1.22 -19.15 -3.54
N PRO A 62 1.78 -19.17 -2.32
CA PRO A 62 1.40 -18.24 -1.27
C PRO A 62 1.66 -16.81 -1.74
N HIS A 63 0.67 -15.92 -1.60
CA HIS A 63 0.81 -14.54 -2.01
C HIS A 63 0.03 -13.55 -1.14
N TYR A 64 0.54 -12.33 -1.11
CA TYR A 64 -0.14 -11.16 -0.55
C TYR A 64 -0.70 -10.27 -1.65
N ILE A 65 -1.80 -9.61 -1.32
CA ILE A 65 -2.52 -8.72 -2.23
C ILE A 65 -2.29 -7.28 -1.81
N VAL A 66 -1.89 -6.43 -2.76
CA VAL A 66 -1.76 -4.98 -2.60
C VAL A 66 -2.74 -4.31 -3.57
N PRO A 67 -3.92 -3.86 -3.12
CA PRO A 67 -4.86 -3.19 -3.99
C PRO A 67 -4.50 -1.72 -4.19
N ASP A 68 -4.76 -1.20 -5.39
CA ASP A 68 -4.72 0.24 -5.66
C ASP A 68 -5.95 0.97 -5.09
N THR A 69 -5.96 2.30 -5.19
CA THR A 69 -7.06 3.11 -4.68
C THR A 69 -8.39 2.80 -5.37
N ASN A 70 -8.40 2.58 -6.68
CA ASN A 70 -9.64 2.40 -7.44
C ASN A 70 -10.27 1.02 -7.21
N VAL A 71 -9.48 -0.03 -7.00
CA VAL A 71 -9.94 -1.35 -6.58
C VAL A 71 -10.64 -1.24 -5.22
N VAL A 72 -10.02 -0.59 -4.24
CA VAL A 72 -10.65 -0.43 -2.93
C VAL A 72 -11.92 0.43 -3.01
N LEU A 73 -11.93 1.50 -3.80
CA LEU A 73 -13.13 2.36 -3.91
C LEU A 73 -14.31 1.70 -4.61
N HIS A 74 -14.05 0.87 -5.62
CA HIS A 74 -15.10 0.33 -6.49
C HIS A 74 -15.45 -1.12 -6.19
N GLN A 75 -14.59 -1.87 -5.49
CA GLN A 75 -14.74 -3.30 -5.24
C GLN A 75 -14.55 -3.65 -3.76
N ILE A 76 -14.84 -2.72 -2.84
CA ILE A 76 -14.73 -2.98 -1.40
C ILE A 76 -15.58 -4.16 -0.94
N ASP A 77 -16.74 -4.39 -1.55
CA ASP A 77 -17.61 -5.51 -1.22
C ASP A 77 -16.92 -6.86 -1.49
N VAL A 78 -16.04 -6.93 -2.52
CA VAL A 78 -15.22 -8.11 -2.82
C VAL A 78 -14.12 -8.29 -1.78
N LEU A 79 -13.46 -7.21 -1.37
CA LEU A 79 -12.43 -7.25 -0.32
C LEU A 79 -13.01 -7.65 1.05
N GLU A 80 -14.30 -7.39 1.29
CA GLU A 80 -15.00 -7.81 2.50
C GLU A 80 -15.38 -9.29 2.53
N ASP A 81 -15.39 -9.97 1.39
CA ASP A 81 -15.69 -11.42 1.33
C ASP A 81 -14.65 -12.24 2.12
N SER A 82 -15.11 -13.20 2.93
CA SER A 82 -14.25 -13.96 3.84
C SER A 82 -13.19 -14.82 3.15
N SER A 83 -13.34 -15.08 1.84
CA SER A 83 -12.33 -15.77 1.02
C SER A 83 -11.10 -14.91 0.72
N ILE A 84 -11.22 -13.58 0.82
CA ILE A 84 -10.11 -12.65 0.60
C ILE A 84 -9.47 -12.29 1.95
N GLN A 85 -8.21 -12.69 2.10
CA GLN A 85 -7.38 -12.50 3.29
C GLN A 85 -5.95 -12.11 2.87
N ASN A 86 -5.11 -11.74 3.84
CA ASN A 86 -3.68 -11.41 3.63
C ASN A 86 -3.48 -10.24 2.65
N VAL A 87 -4.17 -9.13 2.95
CA VAL A 87 -4.18 -7.91 2.12
C VAL A 87 -3.38 -6.81 2.80
N ILE A 88 -2.49 -6.19 2.04
CA ILE A 88 -1.66 -5.06 2.48
C ILE A 88 -2.26 -3.76 1.93
N ILE A 89 -2.79 -2.93 2.82
CA ILE A 89 -3.30 -1.61 2.50
C ILE A 89 -2.18 -0.58 2.71
N LEU A 90 -1.75 0.07 1.64
CA LEU A 90 -0.74 1.13 1.72
C LEU A 90 -1.32 2.40 2.32
N GLN A 91 -0.53 3.12 3.09
CA GLN A 91 -0.92 4.42 3.66
C GLN A 91 -1.34 5.42 2.58
N THR A 92 -0.62 5.51 1.46
CA THR A 92 -0.99 6.39 0.33
C THR A 92 -2.41 6.11 -0.17
N VAL A 93 -2.77 4.84 -0.31
CA VAL A 93 -4.11 4.39 -0.74
C VAL A 93 -5.15 4.76 0.31
N LEU A 94 -4.87 4.50 1.58
CA LEU A 94 -5.77 4.80 2.69
C LEU A 94 -6.04 6.31 2.84
N GLU A 95 -5.01 7.15 2.66
CA GLU A 95 -5.15 8.61 2.67
C GLU A 95 -6.02 9.11 1.51
N GLU A 96 -5.84 8.57 0.31
CA GLU A 96 -6.64 8.95 -0.84
C GLU A 96 -8.11 8.54 -0.66
N ILE A 97 -8.38 7.33 -0.16
CA ILE A 97 -9.74 6.87 0.15
C ILE A 97 -10.38 7.79 1.19
N ARG A 98 -9.65 8.20 2.24
CA ARG A 98 -10.16 9.13 3.27
C ARG A 98 -10.63 10.44 2.66
N HIS A 99 -9.95 10.93 1.62
CA HIS A 99 -10.31 12.16 0.93
C HIS A 99 -11.47 11.98 -0.07
N ARG A 100 -11.63 10.77 -0.64
CA ARG A 100 -12.65 10.49 -1.67
C ARG A 100 -13.97 9.95 -1.11
N SER A 101 -13.94 9.10 -0.08
CA SER A 101 -15.13 8.45 0.47
C SER A 101 -14.96 8.06 1.94
N ALA A 102 -15.57 8.83 2.84
CA ALA A 102 -15.59 8.53 4.27
C ALA A 102 -16.23 7.16 4.63
N PRO A 103 -17.33 6.72 3.97
CA PRO A 103 -17.89 5.38 4.20
C PRO A 103 -16.93 4.24 3.85
N VAL A 104 -16.25 4.31 2.70
CA VAL A 104 -15.27 3.30 2.28
C VAL A 104 -14.08 3.29 3.24
N TYR A 105 -13.58 4.47 3.64
CA TYR A 105 -12.52 4.59 4.64
C TYR A 105 -12.89 3.89 5.95
N LYS A 106 -14.13 4.08 6.44
CA LYS A 106 -14.62 3.41 7.65
C LYS A 106 -14.61 1.88 7.49
N ARG A 107 -15.15 1.37 6.38
CA ARG A 107 -15.17 -0.07 6.08
C ARG A 107 -13.76 -0.68 6.01
N VAL A 108 -12.80 0.01 5.40
CA VAL A 108 -11.38 -0.40 5.40
C VAL A 108 -10.81 -0.46 6.83
N LYS A 109 -11.13 0.53 7.67
CA LYS A 109 -10.73 0.52 9.08
C LYS A 109 -11.35 -0.65 9.85
N ASP A 110 -12.62 -0.96 9.61
CA ASP A 110 -13.31 -2.10 10.23
C ASP A 110 -12.65 -3.43 9.80
N MET A 111 -12.26 -3.57 8.53
CA MET A 111 -11.49 -4.73 8.04
C MET A 111 -10.09 -4.83 8.67
N LEU A 112 -9.37 -3.72 8.79
CA LEU A 112 -8.04 -3.68 9.44
C LEU A 112 -8.12 -4.05 10.93
N SER A 113 -9.26 -3.81 11.59
CA SER A 113 -9.49 -4.21 12.98
C SER A 113 -9.93 -5.67 13.13
N ASN A 114 -10.34 -6.33 12.04
CA ASN A 114 -10.74 -7.73 12.06
C ASN A 114 -9.52 -8.65 11.90
N SER A 115 -9.08 -9.26 13.00
CA SER A 115 -7.91 -10.15 12.99
C SER A 115 -8.05 -11.38 12.10
N ARG A 116 -9.28 -11.84 11.81
CA ARG A 116 -9.53 -13.00 10.92
C ARG A 116 -9.29 -12.68 9.43
N LYS A 117 -9.24 -11.40 9.08
CA LYS A 117 -9.04 -10.96 7.70
C LYS A 117 -7.57 -10.91 7.32
N HIS A 118 -6.67 -10.81 8.30
CA HIS A 118 -5.24 -10.65 8.04
C HIS A 118 -4.96 -9.43 7.15
N PHE A 119 -5.62 -8.30 7.45
CA PHE A 119 -5.36 -7.04 6.75
C PHE A 119 -4.29 -6.26 7.52
N TYR A 120 -3.32 -5.73 6.79
CA TYR A 120 -2.23 -4.94 7.36
C TYR A 120 -2.16 -3.56 6.72
N MET A 121 -1.95 -2.52 7.52
CA MET A 121 -1.70 -1.19 7.02
C MET A 121 -0.19 -0.91 7.03
N PHE A 122 0.41 -0.73 5.87
CA PHE A 122 1.83 -0.41 5.74
C PHE A 122 2.07 1.09 5.54
N CYS A 123 2.88 1.68 6.42
CA CYS A 123 3.22 3.11 6.44
C CYS A 123 4.29 3.48 5.38
N ASN A 124 3.97 3.29 4.09
CA ASN A 124 4.92 3.47 2.99
C ASN A 124 5.42 4.92 2.82
N GLU A 125 4.69 5.93 3.30
CA GLU A 125 5.08 7.35 3.25
C GLU A 125 6.11 7.74 4.33
N PHE A 126 6.30 6.90 5.34
CA PHE A 126 7.27 7.13 6.42
C PHE A 126 8.41 6.11 6.43
N ASN A 127 8.36 5.09 5.58
CA ASN A 127 9.44 4.11 5.45
C ASN A 127 10.53 4.63 4.51
N MET A 128 11.78 4.60 4.98
CA MET A 128 12.95 5.13 4.27
C MET A 128 13.18 4.46 2.91
N HIS A 129 12.79 3.20 2.73
CA HIS A 129 13.02 2.44 1.50
C HIS A 129 11.90 2.60 0.46
N THR A 130 10.70 2.96 0.89
CA THR A 130 9.53 3.08 0.00
C THR A 130 9.10 4.52 -0.24
N TYR A 131 9.57 5.47 0.57
CA TYR A 131 9.26 6.88 0.38
C TYR A 131 9.76 7.38 -0.98
N ILE A 132 8.92 8.17 -1.65
CA ILE A 132 9.26 8.82 -2.90
C ILE A 132 8.82 10.28 -2.92
N GLU A 133 9.66 11.12 -3.51
CA GLU A 133 9.33 12.51 -3.78
C GLU A 133 8.56 12.66 -5.10
N ARG A 134 7.77 13.73 -5.19
CA ARG A 134 7.05 14.10 -6.42
C ARG A 134 8.02 14.71 -7.41
N LYS A 135 8.05 14.19 -8.63
CA LYS A 135 8.89 14.72 -9.71
C LYS A 135 8.31 16.04 -10.25
N PRO A 136 9.15 16.96 -10.78
CA PRO A 136 8.66 18.15 -11.47
C PRO A 136 7.70 17.77 -12.61
N GLY A 137 6.51 18.38 -12.67
CA GLY A 137 5.51 18.11 -13.69
C GLY A 137 4.66 16.85 -13.50
N GLU A 138 4.98 15.99 -12.53
CA GLU A 138 4.20 14.77 -12.21
C GLU A 138 2.88 15.15 -11.54
N SER A 139 1.75 14.51 -11.87
CA SER A 139 0.49 14.75 -11.15
C SER A 139 0.51 14.11 -9.76
N ALA A 140 -0.46 14.45 -8.91
CA ALA A 140 -0.57 13.79 -7.60
C ALA A 140 -0.93 12.30 -7.75
N ASN A 141 -1.74 11.97 -8.76
CA ASN A 141 -2.16 10.60 -9.06
C ASN A 141 -0.96 9.76 -9.52
N ASP A 142 -0.20 10.24 -10.51
CA ASP A 142 0.95 9.50 -11.05
C ASP A 142 2.01 9.24 -9.96
N ARG A 143 2.19 10.20 -9.05
CA ARG A 143 3.06 10.04 -7.89
C ARG A 143 2.53 8.94 -6.95
N ASN A 144 1.23 8.92 -6.67
CA ASN A 144 0.62 7.89 -5.82
C ASN A 144 0.77 6.50 -6.46
N ASP A 145 0.48 6.36 -7.75
CA ASP A 145 0.63 5.09 -8.48
C ASP A 145 2.08 4.60 -8.45
N ARG A 146 3.04 5.52 -8.63
CA ARG A 146 4.46 5.21 -8.48
C ARG A 146 4.84 4.84 -7.04
N ALA A 147 4.21 5.44 -6.04
CA ALA A 147 4.43 5.09 -4.62
C ALA A 147 3.93 3.68 -4.32
N VAL A 148 2.76 3.31 -4.87
CA VAL A 148 2.21 1.96 -4.78
C VAL A 148 3.18 0.96 -5.42
N ARG A 149 3.60 1.20 -6.67
CA ARG A 149 4.55 0.31 -7.36
C ARG A 149 5.89 0.20 -6.64
N LYS A 150 6.42 1.30 -6.10
CA LYS A 150 7.66 1.28 -5.30
C LYS A 150 7.52 0.45 -4.02
N ALA A 151 6.38 0.55 -3.33
CA ALA A 151 6.11 -0.26 -2.15
C ALA A 151 5.95 -1.75 -2.50
N VAL A 152 5.25 -2.08 -3.59
CA VAL A 152 5.14 -3.46 -4.09
C VAL A 152 6.51 -4.03 -4.44
N ALA A 153 7.33 -3.28 -5.19
CA ALA A 153 8.69 -3.69 -5.53
C ALA A 153 9.56 -3.95 -4.29
N TRP A 154 9.42 -3.10 -3.26
CA TRP A 154 10.10 -3.31 -1.98
C TRP A 154 9.65 -4.59 -1.29
N TYR A 155 8.35 -4.87 -1.24
CA TYR A 155 7.82 -6.10 -0.65
C TYR A 155 8.28 -7.35 -1.42
N VAL A 156 8.31 -7.31 -2.76
CA VAL A 156 8.82 -8.41 -3.60
C VAL A 156 10.28 -8.74 -3.26
N ASP A 157 11.13 -7.73 -3.11
CA ASP A 157 12.53 -7.93 -2.74
C ASP A 157 12.68 -8.37 -1.27
N HIS A 158 11.89 -7.77 -0.38
CA HIS A 158 11.94 -8.00 1.06
C HIS A 158 11.50 -9.42 1.46
N LEU A 159 10.48 -9.97 0.78
CA LEU A 159 9.92 -11.31 1.06
C LEU A 159 10.45 -12.40 0.13
N LYS A 160 11.48 -12.10 -0.66
CA LYS A 160 12.05 -13.03 -1.65
C LYS A 160 12.54 -14.34 -1.03
N GLU A 161 13.12 -14.28 0.17
CA GLU A 161 13.65 -15.43 0.90
C GLU A 161 12.54 -16.28 1.52
N SER A 162 11.39 -15.68 1.83
CA SER A 162 10.21 -16.34 2.40
C SER A 162 9.42 -17.14 1.36
N GLY A 163 9.64 -16.90 0.06
CA GLY A 163 8.90 -17.54 -1.02
C GLY A 163 7.46 -17.06 -1.20
N ILE A 164 7.05 -16.01 -0.46
CA ILE A 164 5.73 -15.38 -0.56
C ILE A 164 5.74 -14.38 -1.71
N GLU A 165 4.80 -14.52 -2.64
CA GLU A 165 4.67 -13.59 -3.76
C GLU A 165 3.85 -12.36 -3.37
N VAL A 166 4.06 -11.24 -4.06
CA VAL A 166 3.33 -9.99 -3.79
C VAL A 166 2.70 -9.52 -5.08
N VAL A 167 1.40 -9.24 -5.01
CA VAL A 167 0.56 -9.02 -6.20
C VAL A 167 -0.10 -7.65 -6.11
N LEU A 168 0.12 -6.83 -7.13
CA LEU A 168 -0.60 -5.59 -7.30
C LEU A 168 -1.96 -5.85 -7.97
N LEU A 169 -3.06 -5.45 -7.33
CA LEU A 169 -4.36 -5.37 -7.98
C LEU A 169 -4.64 -3.93 -8.36
N THR A 170 -4.87 -3.67 -9.63
CA THR A 170 -5.12 -2.32 -10.13
C THR A 170 -6.17 -2.31 -11.22
N ASN A 171 -7.07 -1.33 -11.16
CA ASN A 171 -8.06 -1.08 -12.23
C ASN A 171 -7.49 -0.15 -13.32
N ASP A 172 -6.31 0.44 -13.11
CA ASP A 172 -5.65 1.31 -14.08
C ASP A 172 -4.74 0.48 -15.00
N MET A 173 -5.09 0.46 -16.29
CA MET A 173 -4.35 -0.27 -17.33
C MET A 173 -2.93 0.26 -17.51
N GLU A 174 -2.71 1.56 -17.35
CA GLU A 174 -1.39 2.16 -17.48
C GLU A 174 -0.53 1.83 -16.25
N ASN A 175 -1.11 1.87 -15.05
CA ASN A 175 -0.41 1.45 -13.84
C ASN A 175 -0.02 -0.04 -13.91
N LYS A 176 -0.91 -0.91 -14.41
CA LYS A 176 -0.60 -2.31 -14.70
C LYS A 176 0.53 -2.45 -15.71
N ARG A 177 0.48 -1.72 -16.82
CA ARG A 177 1.52 -1.74 -17.87
C ARG A 177 2.88 -1.37 -17.30
N LEU A 178 2.94 -0.31 -16.50
CA LEU A 178 4.18 0.15 -15.85
C LEU A 178 4.67 -0.84 -14.80
N ALA A 179 3.78 -1.42 -13.99
CA ALA A 179 4.14 -2.46 -13.01
C ALA A 179 4.77 -3.69 -13.69
N LEU A 180 4.20 -4.14 -14.81
CA LEU A 180 4.75 -5.26 -15.59
C LEU A 180 6.13 -4.92 -16.18
N GLN A 181 6.35 -3.68 -16.64
CA GLN A 181 7.68 -3.21 -17.09
C GLN A 181 8.71 -3.20 -15.96
N GLU A 182 8.26 -2.94 -14.73
CA GLU A 182 9.07 -3.03 -13.50
C GLU A 182 9.18 -4.46 -12.97
N GLN A 183 8.74 -5.47 -13.73
CA GLN A 183 8.78 -6.89 -13.39
C GLN A 183 7.94 -7.26 -12.15
N LEU A 184 6.91 -6.48 -11.86
CA LEU A 184 5.96 -6.73 -10.77
C LEU A 184 4.77 -7.56 -11.29
N LYS A 185 4.25 -8.45 -10.44
CA LYS A 185 3.01 -9.17 -10.72
C LYS A 185 1.81 -8.24 -10.53
N ALA A 186 1.12 -7.92 -11.61
CA ALA A 186 -0.01 -7.00 -11.59
C ALA A 186 -1.22 -7.55 -12.36
N TYR A 187 -2.39 -7.51 -11.74
CA TYR A 187 -3.67 -7.97 -12.30
C TYR A 187 -4.76 -6.92 -12.13
N THR A 188 -5.85 -7.13 -12.87
CA THR A 188 -7.06 -6.29 -12.95
C THR A 188 -8.25 -7.10 -12.49
#